data_AF-A0A930GXR4-F1
#
_entry.id   AF-A0A930GXR4-F1
#
_cell.length_a   1.000
_cell.length_b   1.000
_cell.length_c   1.000
_cell.angle_alpha   90.00
_cell.angle_beta   90.00
_cell.angle_gamma   90.00
#
_symmetry.space_group_name_H-M   'P 1'
#
loop_
_entity.id
_entity.type
_entity.pdbx_description
1 polymer ?
#
loop_
_entity_poly.entity_id
_entity_poly.type
_entity_poly.pdbx_seq_one_letter_code
_entity_poly.pdbx_strand_id
1 'polypeptide(L)'
;MAEKKSKIPHNTERPVLITGHKNPDTDSICAAISYSRLKNKINNTDRYIPCRAGNPNAETSFVLEHFKVDAPLLLDNVKTQVSDIAYRKTPGVSKNMSLKQAYQMMRDGHVVTLPAVNQNGILEGLITMSDIAKSYMNVYDSAIISTAETPFKNILETLEATLITGDANRNCQDGKVLIAAANPEMMNYYIEPHDIVILGNRAESQLSALDNGADCIIICEGANASPTIKALAEQNGM
;
A
#
# COMPACT_ATOMS: atom_id res chain seq x y z
N MET A 1 1.64 -30.02 9.60
CA MET A 1 1.67 -30.14 8.13
C MET A 1 0.78 -29.04 7.58
N ALA A 2 1.38 -28.10 6.83
CA ALA A 2 0.68 -26.96 6.26
C ALA A 2 -0.27 -27.43 5.17
N GLU A 3 -1.57 -27.19 5.35
CA GLU A 3 -2.53 -27.32 4.26
C GLU A 3 -2.14 -26.33 3.16
N LYS A 4 -1.72 -26.88 2.01
CA LYS A 4 -1.68 -26.15 0.76
C LYS A 4 -3.07 -25.58 0.53
N LYS A 5 -3.26 -24.29 0.80
CA LYS A 5 -4.36 -23.49 0.26
C LYS A 5 -4.26 -23.56 -1.26
N SER A 6 -4.90 -24.58 -1.82
CA SER A 6 -5.24 -24.64 -3.23
C SER A 6 -5.89 -23.31 -3.57
N LYS A 7 -5.27 -22.53 -4.47
CA LYS A 7 -5.84 -21.29 -4.98
C LYS A 7 -7.09 -21.66 -5.76
N ILE A 8 -8.23 -21.64 -5.09
CA ILE A 8 -9.54 -21.84 -5.72
C ILE A 8 -9.77 -20.62 -6.64
N PRO A 9 -10.09 -20.81 -7.92
CA PRO A 9 -10.34 -19.71 -8.84
C PRO A 9 -11.59 -18.94 -8.41
N HIS A 10 -11.44 -17.63 -8.23
CA HIS A 10 -12.49 -16.72 -7.78
C HIS A 10 -13.52 -16.47 -8.91
N ASN A 11 -14.48 -17.39 -9.03
CA ASN A 11 -15.79 -17.15 -9.67
C ASN A 11 -16.87 -18.16 -9.19
N THR A 12 -16.48 -19.20 -8.45
CA THR A 12 -17.35 -20.23 -7.89
C THR A 12 -17.95 -19.88 -6.53
N GLU A 13 -17.93 -18.62 -6.07
CA GLU A 13 -18.59 -18.22 -4.80
C GLU A 13 -19.66 -17.13 -4.97
N ARG A 14 -19.84 -16.57 -6.17
CA ARG A 14 -20.89 -15.56 -6.38
C ARG A 14 -22.28 -16.16 -6.19
N PRO A 15 -23.23 -15.41 -5.59
CA PRO A 15 -24.62 -15.81 -5.60
C PRO A 15 -25.14 -15.97 -7.04
N VAL A 16 -25.88 -17.03 -7.28
CA VAL A 16 -26.60 -17.24 -8.53
C VAL A 16 -28.00 -16.69 -8.33
N LEU A 17 -28.29 -15.58 -9.00
CA LEU A 17 -29.60 -14.92 -8.93
C LEU A 17 -30.59 -15.69 -9.81
N ILE A 18 -31.71 -16.11 -9.23
CA ILE A 18 -32.79 -16.82 -9.93
C ILE A 18 -33.97 -15.87 -10.03
N THR A 19 -34.34 -15.53 -11.26
CA THR A 19 -35.47 -14.65 -11.56
C THR A 19 -36.39 -15.30 -12.57
N GLY A 20 -37.67 -14.90 -12.55
CA GLY A 20 -38.61 -15.15 -13.64
C GLY A 20 -38.73 -13.95 -14.57
N HIS A 21 -39.89 -13.77 -15.19
CA HIS A 21 -40.11 -12.75 -16.22
C HIS A 21 -40.23 -11.32 -15.66
N LYS A 22 -40.12 -10.33 -16.56
CA LYS A 22 -39.96 -8.90 -16.25
C LYS A 22 -41.17 -8.29 -15.51
N ASN A 23 -42.37 -8.80 -15.73
CA ASN A 23 -43.59 -8.32 -15.09
C ASN A 23 -44.11 -9.40 -14.14
N PRO A 24 -43.45 -9.63 -12.99
CA PRO A 24 -43.58 -10.86 -12.24
C PRO A 24 -45.01 -11.07 -11.75
N ASP A 25 -45.58 -12.20 -12.15
CA ASP A 25 -46.81 -12.78 -11.60
C ASP A 25 -46.51 -13.77 -10.47
N THR A 26 -47.56 -14.28 -9.85
CA THR A 26 -47.51 -15.18 -8.70
C THR A 26 -46.67 -16.42 -9.02
N ASP A 27 -46.88 -17.03 -10.19
CA ASP A 27 -46.17 -18.23 -10.63
C ASP A 27 -44.70 -17.97 -10.92
N SER A 28 -44.34 -16.84 -11.52
CA SER A 28 -42.93 -16.44 -11.73
C SER A 28 -42.18 -16.27 -10.41
N ILE A 29 -42.78 -15.61 -9.43
CA ILE A 29 -42.19 -15.42 -8.09
C ILE A 29 -42.10 -16.74 -7.33
N CYS A 30 -43.18 -17.54 -7.32
CA CYS A 30 -43.19 -18.86 -6.68
C CYS A 30 -42.19 -19.82 -7.31
N ALA A 31 -42.01 -19.78 -8.63
CA ALA A 31 -41.02 -20.59 -9.34
C ALA A 31 -39.60 -20.18 -8.94
N ALA A 32 -39.28 -18.89 -8.88
CA ALA A 32 -37.97 -18.40 -8.45
C ALA A 32 -37.63 -18.83 -7.00
N ILE A 33 -38.59 -18.72 -6.08
CA ILE A 33 -38.45 -19.15 -4.68
C ILE A 33 -38.26 -20.66 -4.60
N SER A 34 -39.10 -21.44 -5.28
CA SER A 34 -39.07 -22.90 -5.21
C SER A 34 -37.80 -23.46 -5.85
N TYR A 35 -37.39 -22.90 -6.98
CA TYR A 35 -36.21 -23.35 -7.71
C TYR A 35 -34.91 -23.00 -6.96
N SER A 36 -34.83 -21.82 -6.34
CA SER A 36 -33.68 -21.46 -5.49
C SER A 36 -33.55 -22.39 -4.29
N ARG A 37 -34.65 -22.67 -3.58
CA ARG A 37 -34.68 -23.66 -2.47
C ARG A 37 -34.26 -25.06 -2.92
N LEU A 38 -34.77 -25.52 -4.07
CA LEU A 38 -34.41 -26.82 -4.62
C LEU A 38 -32.91 -26.91 -4.94
N LYS A 39 -32.36 -25.90 -5.62
CA LYS A 39 -30.93 -25.86 -5.97
C LYS A 39 -30.03 -25.75 -4.74
N ASN A 40 -30.42 -24.98 -3.74
CA ASN A 40 -29.71 -24.89 -2.47
C ASN A 40 -29.67 -26.25 -1.75
N LYS A 41 -30.81 -26.95 -1.72
CA LYS A 41 -30.93 -28.28 -1.10
C LYS A 41 -30.13 -29.37 -1.83
N ILE A 42 -30.16 -29.39 -3.17
CA ILE A 42 -29.44 -30.40 -3.97
C ILE A 42 -27.92 -30.20 -3.86
N ASN A 43 -27.46 -28.95 -3.89
CA ASN A 43 -26.02 -28.66 -3.89
C ASN A 43 -25.43 -28.47 -2.48
N ASN A 44 -26.26 -28.50 -1.44
CA ASN A 44 -25.88 -28.20 -0.06
C ASN A 44 -25.17 -26.84 0.08
N THR A 45 -25.78 -25.81 -0.50
CA THR A 45 -25.27 -24.42 -0.51
C THR A 45 -26.41 -23.43 -0.31
N ASP A 46 -26.12 -22.19 0.11
CA ASP A 46 -27.10 -21.09 0.12
C ASP A 46 -26.85 -20.04 -0.99
N ARG A 47 -26.26 -20.48 -2.11
CA ARG A 47 -25.79 -19.59 -3.16
C ARG A 47 -26.86 -19.18 -4.16
N TYR A 48 -27.95 -19.92 -4.25
CA TYR A 48 -29.03 -19.63 -5.17
C TYR A 48 -30.03 -18.70 -4.49
N ILE A 49 -30.15 -17.46 -4.96
CA ILE A 49 -30.96 -16.42 -4.33
C ILE A 49 -32.15 -16.09 -5.23
N PRO A 50 -33.40 -16.15 -4.73
CA PRO A 50 -34.56 -15.74 -5.51
C PRO A 50 -34.61 -14.22 -5.65
N CYS A 51 -34.87 -13.76 -6.87
CA CYS A 51 -35.01 -12.35 -7.24
C CYS A 51 -36.27 -12.13 -8.07
N ARG A 52 -36.78 -10.89 -8.05
CA ARG A 52 -37.87 -10.42 -8.91
C ARG A 52 -37.36 -9.33 -9.85
N ALA A 53 -37.77 -9.35 -11.12
CA ALA A 53 -37.37 -8.37 -12.12
C ALA A 53 -38.31 -7.14 -12.20
N GLY A 54 -39.28 -7.05 -11.30
CA GLY A 54 -40.28 -5.98 -11.26
C GLY A 54 -41.06 -5.96 -9.94
N ASN A 55 -42.06 -5.09 -9.86
CA ASN A 55 -42.92 -4.98 -8.68
C ASN A 55 -43.93 -6.13 -8.63
N PRO A 56 -44.13 -6.78 -7.46
CA PRO A 56 -45.17 -7.78 -7.32
C PRO A 56 -46.54 -7.11 -7.52
N ASN A 57 -47.43 -7.80 -8.22
CA ASN A 57 -48.84 -7.39 -8.30
C ASN A 57 -49.53 -7.61 -6.94
N ALA A 58 -50.74 -7.06 -6.76
CA ALA A 58 -51.48 -7.15 -5.50
C ALA A 58 -51.75 -8.60 -5.07
N GLU A 59 -52.02 -9.48 -6.04
CA GLU A 59 -52.22 -10.91 -5.79
C GLU A 59 -50.95 -11.56 -5.22
N THR A 60 -49.80 -11.33 -5.85
CA THR A 60 -48.53 -11.91 -5.42
C THR A 60 -48.13 -11.38 -4.04
N SER A 61 -48.32 -10.09 -3.78
CA SER A 61 -48.10 -9.50 -2.45
C SER A 61 -48.99 -10.16 -1.40
N PHE A 62 -50.29 -10.33 -1.69
CA PHE A 62 -51.21 -11.02 -0.79
C PHE A 62 -50.77 -12.47 -0.51
N VAL A 63 -50.36 -13.21 -1.54
CA VAL A 63 -49.88 -14.59 -1.41
C VAL A 63 -48.61 -14.65 -0.53
N LEU A 64 -47.63 -13.79 -0.78
CA LEU A 64 -46.40 -13.71 0.03
C LEU A 64 -46.71 -13.40 1.50
N GLU A 65 -47.59 -12.43 1.77
CA GLU A 65 -48.02 -12.06 3.12
C GLU A 65 -48.79 -13.20 3.80
N HIS A 66 -49.73 -13.83 3.09
CA HIS A 66 -50.55 -14.93 3.61
C HIS A 66 -49.68 -16.11 4.06
N PHE A 67 -48.68 -16.48 3.26
CA PHE A 67 -47.75 -17.57 3.57
C PHE A 67 -46.53 -17.12 4.40
N LYS A 68 -46.45 -15.84 4.80
CA LYS A 68 -45.34 -15.26 5.57
C LYS A 68 -43.97 -15.53 4.95
N VAL A 69 -43.89 -15.41 3.62
CA VAL A 69 -42.65 -15.56 2.87
C VAL A 69 -42.16 -14.18 2.45
N ASP A 70 -40.89 -13.87 2.76
CA ASP A 70 -40.28 -12.60 2.36
C ASP A 70 -40.28 -12.45 0.83
N ALA A 71 -40.61 -11.24 0.37
CA ALA A 71 -40.57 -10.92 -1.05
C ALA A 71 -39.14 -11.07 -1.59
N PRO A 72 -38.94 -11.73 -2.76
CA PRO A 72 -37.63 -11.82 -3.38
C PRO A 72 -36.98 -10.45 -3.62
N LEU A 73 -35.64 -10.43 -3.63
CA LEU A 73 -34.86 -9.22 -3.88
C LEU A 73 -35.20 -8.63 -5.25
N LEU A 74 -35.42 -7.32 -5.31
CA LEU A 74 -35.63 -6.62 -6.57
C LEU A 74 -34.31 -6.55 -7.34
N LEU A 75 -34.32 -7.05 -8.58
CA LEU A 75 -33.20 -6.99 -9.51
C LEU A 75 -33.44 -5.85 -10.51
N ASP A 76 -32.92 -4.67 -10.22
CA ASP A 76 -33.13 -3.47 -11.04
C ASP A 76 -32.48 -3.57 -12.43
N ASN A 77 -31.29 -4.18 -12.51
CA ASN A 77 -30.59 -4.41 -13.76
C ASN A 77 -29.60 -5.58 -13.65
N VAL A 78 -29.24 -6.13 -14.80
CA VAL A 78 -28.22 -7.18 -14.96
C VAL A 78 -27.01 -6.67 -15.75
N LYS A 79 -26.74 -5.36 -15.70
CA LYS A 79 -25.60 -4.79 -16.40
C LYS A 79 -24.32 -5.22 -15.70
N THR A 80 -23.32 -5.59 -16.50
CA THR A 80 -21.99 -5.94 -16.00
C THR A 80 -21.37 -4.75 -15.27
N GLN A 81 -20.88 -5.00 -14.06
CA GLN A 81 -20.17 -4.06 -13.20
C GLN A 81 -18.67 -4.39 -13.16
N VAL A 82 -17.84 -3.46 -12.70
CA VAL A 82 -16.40 -3.73 -12.47
C VAL A 82 -16.23 -4.87 -11.46
N SER A 83 -17.12 -4.98 -10.47
CA SER A 83 -17.17 -6.09 -9.52
C SER A 83 -17.36 -7.45 -10.18
N ASP A 84 -17.88 -7.49 -11.41
CA ASP A 84 -18.13 -8.72 -12.15
C ASP A 84 -16.88 -9.21 -12.89
N ILE A 85 -15.91 -8.34 -13.11
CA ILE A 85 -14.65 -8.65 -13.80
C ILE A 85 -13.69 -9.31 -12.81
N ALA A 86 -12.95 -10.32 -13.27
CA ALA A 86 -11.84 -10.86 -12.51
C ALA A 86 -10.71 -9.82 -12.51
N TYR A 87 -10.44 -9.23 -11.35
CA TYR A 87 -9.31 -8.31 -11.17
C TYR A 87 -8.37 -8.84 -10.11
N ARG A 88 -7.10 -8.42 -10.24
CA ARG A 88 -6.08 -8.75 -9.27
C ARG A 88 -6.19 -7.81 -8.07
N LYS A 89 -6.25 -8.37 -6.87
CA LYS A 89 -6.11 -7.59 -5.63
C LYS A 89 -4.63 -7.35 -5.35
N THR A 90 -4.25 -6.08 -5.34
CA THR A 90 -2.91 -5.63 -4.94
C THR A 90 -3.03 -4.96 -3.57
N PRO A 91 -2.16 -5.29 -2.60
CA PRO A 91 -2.19 -4.62 -1.31
C PRO A 91 -1.91 -3.12 -1.48
N GLY A 92 -2.61 -2.30 -0.69
CA GLY A 92 -2.28 -0.89 -0.55
C GLY A 92 -0.96 -0.69 0.18
N VAL A 93 -0.19 0.32 -0.22
CA VAL A 93 1.07 0.70 0.41
C VAL A 93 0.93 2.04 1.12
N SER A 94 1.73 2.25 2.16
CA SER A 94 1.80 3.56 2.81
C SER A 94 2.47 4.58 1.90
N LYS A 95 1.99 5.82 1.92
CA LYS A 95 2.65 6.95 1.22
C LYS A 95 4.08 7.22 1.69
N ASN A 96 4.44 6.78 2.90
CA ASN A 96 5.77 6.96 3.49
C ASN A 96 6.73 5.79 3.18
N MET A 97 6.33 4.83 2.35
CA MET A 97 7.16 3.69 1.93
C MET A 97 8.32 4.15 1.04
N SER A 98 9.50 3.52 1.17
CA SER A 98 10.64 3.83 0.31
C SER A 98 10.42 3.35 -1.14
N LEU A 99 11.04 4.00 -2.12
CA LEU A 99 10.98 3.54 -3.51
C LEU A 99 11.61 2.14 -3.68
N LYS A 100 12.62 1.79 -2.86
CA LYS A 100 13.22 0.45 -2.80
C LYS A 100 12.16 -0.60 -2.44
N GLN A 101 11.39 -0.37 -1.37
CA GLN A 101 10.32 -1.26 -0.94
C GLN A 101 9.18 -1.32 -1.96
N ALA A 102 8.77 -0.17 -2.50
CA ALA A 102 7.76 -0.12 -3.55
C ALA A 102 8.17 -0.97 -4.77
N TYR A 103 9.42 -0.85 -5.22
CA TYR A 103 9.95 -1.66 -6.32
C TYR A 103 10.00 -3.15 -5.97
N GLN A 104 10.44 -3.53 -4.76
CA GLN A 104 10.44 -4.92 -4.31
C GLN A 104 9.02 -5.51 -4.31
N MET A 105 8.03 -4.79 -3.78
CA MET A 105 6.63 -5.22 -3.79
C MET A 105 6.07 -5.35 -5.21
N MET A 106 6.43 -4.45 -6.12
CA MET A 106 6.08 -4.55 -7.54
C MET A 106 6.67 -5.81 -8.18
N ARG A 107 7.97 -6.08 -7.95
CA ARG A 107 8.68 -7.23 -8.51
C ARG A 107 8.14 -8.54 -7.98
N ASP A 108 8.07 -8.69 -6.66
CA ASP A 108 7.64 -9.93 -5.99
C ASP A 108 6.14 -10.16 -6.21
N GLY A 109 5.38 -9.07 -6.30
CA GLY A 109 4.00 -9.06 -6.69
C GLY A 109 3.79 -9.20 -8.19
N HIS A 110 4.78 -9.18 -9.08
CA HIS A 110 4.56 -9.13 -10.54
C HIS A 110 3.48 -8.10 -10.96
N VAL A 111 3.52 -6.90 -10.37
CA VAL A 111 2.63 -5.77 -10.68
C VAL A 111 3.45 -4.55 -11.08
N VAL A 112 2.89 -3.69 -11.92
CA VAL A 112 3.58 -2.47 -12.42
C VAL A 112 3.03 -1.19 -11.79
N THR A 113 2.01 -1.32 -10.96
CA THR A 113 1.32 -0.23 -10.26
C THR A 113 0.99 -0.66 -8.84
N LEU A 114 1.30 0.20 -7.87
CA LEU A 114 0.91 0.05 -6.47
C LEU A 114 -0.04 1.17 -6.06
N PRO A 115 -1.15 0.86 -5.36
CA PRO A 115 -2.01 1.87 -4.78
C PRO A 115 -1.44 2.38 -3.46
N ALA A 116 -1.21 3.69 -3.35
CA ALA A 116 -0.89 4.34 -2.10
C ALA A 116 -2.20 4.64 -1.35
N VAL A 117 -2.31 4.16 -0.11
CA VAL A 117 -3.53 4.27 0.71
C VAL A 117 -3.23 4.88 2.07
N ASN A 118 -4.22 5.55 2.65
CA ASN A 118 -4.14 6.01 4.03
C ASN A 118 -4.44 4.89 5.04
N GLN A 119 -4.41 5.23 6.34
CA GLN A 119 -4.66 4.30 7.43
C GLN A 119 -6.07 3.68 7.42
N ASN A 120 -7.05 4.35 6.80
CA ASN A 120 -8.42 3.86 6.64
C ASN A 120 -8.62 3.02 5.36
N GLY A 121 -7.55 2.76 4.59
CA GLY A 121 -7.61 2.02 3.34
C GLY A 121 -8.18 2.82 2.16
N ILE A 122 -8.30 4.14 2.30
CA ILE A 122 -8.75 5.02 1.22
C ILE A 122 -7.56 5.32 0.30
N LEU A 123 -7.77 5.22 -1.01
CA LEU A 123 -6.78 5.51 -2.04
C LEU A 123 -6.39 6.99 -2.02
N GLU A 124 -5.10 7.26 -1.82
CA GLU A 124 -4.51 8.61 -1.88
C GLU A 124 -3.73 8.84 -3.18
N GLY A 125 -3.24 7.77 -3.82
CA GLY A 125 -2.47 7.89 -5.05
C GLY A 125 -2.06 6.55 -5.66
N LEU A 126 -1.26 6.62 -6.72
CA LEU A 126 -0.69 5.46 -7.39
C LEU A 126 0.81 5.68 -7.58
N ILE A 127 1.58 4.61 -7.48
CA ILE A 127 2.99 4.57 -7.84
C ILE A 127 3.12 3.62 -9.01
N THR A 128 3.70 4.06 -10.13
CA THR A 128 3.99 3.21 -11.29
C THR A 128 5.50 3.02 -11.49
N MET A 129 5.88 1.97 -12.21
CA MET A 129 7.28 1.79 -12.64
C MET A 129 7.84 3.00 -13.39
N SER A 130 6.99 3.69 -14.17
CA SER A 130 7.38 4.91 -14.88
C SER A 130 7.67 6.07 -13.93
N ASP A 131 6.96 6.17 -12.81
CA ASP A 131 7.20 7.22 -11.82
C ASP A 131 8.52 6.99 -11.08
N ILE A 132 8.83 5.73 -10.75
CA ILE A 132 10.14 5.36 -10.16
C ILE A 132 11.27 5.72 -11.13
N ALA A 133 11.14 5.37 -12.42
CA ALA A 133 12.14 5.70 -13.43
C ALA A 133 12.33 7.22 -13.59
N LYS A 134 11.24 8.00 -13.64
CA LYS A 134 11.30 9.47 -13.69
C LYS A 134 11.95 10.07 -12.46
N SER A 135 11.60 9.57 -11.27
CA SER A 135 12.19 10.01 -10.01
C SER A 135 13.71 9.80 -10.00
N TYR A 136 14.19 8.67 -10.53
CA TYR A 136 15.62 8.40 -10.67
C TYR A 136 16.31 9.29 -11.71
N MET A 137 15.66 9.58 -12.83
CA MET A 137 16.24 10.40 -13.92
C MET A 137 16.24 11.90 -13.62
N ASN A 138 15.35 12.38 -12.75
CA ASN A 138 15.23 13.80 -12.39
C ASN A 138 16.10 14.22 -11.18
N VAL A 139 17.03 13.38 -10.73
CA VAL A 139 17.92 13.69 -9.59
C VAL A 139 19.05 14.63 -10.03
N TYR A 140 18.72 15.90 -10.25
CA TYR A 140 19.70 16.98 -10.33
C TYR A 140 19.75 17.82 -9.04
N ASP A 141 18.81 17.58 -8.13
CA ASP A 141 18.67 18.30 -6.86
C ASP A 141 19.23 17.46 -5.71
N SER A 142 20.29 17.95 -5.06
CA SER A 142 20.87 17.33 -3.88
C SER A 142 20.01 17.49 -2.62
N ALA A 143 19.02 18.38 -2.63
CA ALA A 143 18.03 18.57 -1.57
C ALA A 143 16.73 17.76 -1.77
N ILE A 144 16.71 16.77 -2.67
CA ILE A 144 15.51 15.97 -2.93
C ILE A 144 15.03 15.19 -1.69
N ILE A 145 15.97 14.75 -0.83
CA ILE A 145 15.65 13.97 0.37
C ILE A 145 14.90 14.82 1.41
N SER A 146 15.32 16.07 1.60
CA SER A 146 14.67 17.04 2.49
C SER A 146 13.38 17.59 1.87
N THR A 147 13.37 17.89 0.57
CA THR A 147 12.16 18.32 -0.17
C THR A 147 11.04 17.27 -0.11
N ALA A 148 11.40 15.99 -0.14
CA ALA A 148 10.45 14.87 0.01
C ALA A 148 10.09 14.55 1.46
N GLU A 149 10.65 15.29 2.43
CA GLU A 149 10.54 15.04 3.87
C GLU A 149 10.84 13.57 4.24
N THR A 150 11.90 13.00 3.66
CA THR A 150 12.16 11.56 3.75
C THR A 150 12.42 11.13 5.20
N PRO A 151 11.71 10.13 5.73
CA PRO A 151 12.00 9.58 7.06
C PRO A 151 13.38 8.93 7.14
N PHE A 152 14.13 9.16 8.22
CA PHE A 152 15.47 8.57 8.37
C PHE A 152 15.46 7.04 8.42
N LYS A 153 14.37 6.44 8.91
CA LYS A 153 14.14 4.98 8.82
C LYS A 153 14.18 4.46 7.38
N ASN A 154 13.75 5.25 6.39
CA ASN A 154 13.80 4.86 4.98
C ASN A 154 15.24 4.90 4.46
N ILE A 155 16.05 5.86 4.92
CA ILE A 155 17.48 5.92 4.59
C ILE A 155 18.19 4.71 5.20
N LEU A 156 17.94 4.42 6.48
CA LEU A 156 18.48 3.26 7.19
C LEU A 156 18.14 1.93 6.49
N GLU A 157 16.86 1.73 6.14
CA GLU A 157 16.37 0.54 5.41
C GLU A 157 16.94 0.44 3.99
N THR A 158 17.03 1.57 3.29
CA THR A 158 17.53 1.60 1.92
C THR A 158 19.00 1.22 1.86
N LEU A 159 19.80 1.77 2.77
CA LEU A 159 21.24 1.54 2.87
C LEU A 159 21.61 0.23 3.59
N GLU A 160 20.64 -0.46 4.20
CA GLU A 160 20.91 -1.61 5.08
C GLU A 160 21.92 -1.25 6.18
N ALA A 161 21.83 0.00 6.67
CA ALA A 161 22.76 0.57 7.60
C ALA A 161 22.42 0.20 9.06
N THR A 162 23.39 0.38 9.96
CA THR A 162 23.21 0.22 11.40
C THR A 162 23.17 1.60 12.05
N LEU A 163 22.14 1.87 12.84
CA LEU A 163 22.02 3.11 13.60
C LEU A 163 23.02 3.09 14.76
N ILE A 164 23.90 4.08 14.82
CA ILE A 164 24.89 4.21 15.91
C ILE A 164 24.31 5.03 17.06
N THR A 165 23.70 6.17 16.74
CA THR A 165 23.02 7.11 17.65
C THR A 165 21.90 7.83 16.87
N GLY A 166 21.03 8.56 17.57
CA GLY A 166 19.98 9.40 16.99
C GLY A 166 18.59 8.77 16.95
N ASP A 167 17.64 9.52 16.41
CA ASP A 167 16.25 9.07 16.20
C ASP A 167 15.96 8.82 14.72
N ALA A 168 15.80 7.55 14.33
CA ALA A 168 15.44 7.17 12.98
C ALA A 168 13.97 7.47 12.62
N ASN A 169 13.11 7.83 13.59
CA ASN A 169 11.70 8.15 13.32
C ASN A 169 11.48 9.58 12.84
N ARG A 170 12.49 10.45 12.93
CA ARG A 170 12.42 11.82 12.44
C ARG A 170 12.43 11.87 10.90
N ASN A 171 12.01 13.01 10.35
CA ASN A 171 12.05 13.27 8.91
C ASN A 171 13.21 14.23 8.59
N CYS A 172 13.84 14.05 7.45
CA CYS A 172 14.77 15.03 6.90
C CYS A 172 13.98 16.23 6.39
N GLN A 173 14.11 17.40 7.04
CA GLN A 173 13.31 18.59 6.72
C GLN A 173 14.12 19.65 5.96
N ASP A 174 15.44 19.61 6.05
CA ASP A 174 16.34 20.59 5.45
C ASP A 174 17.68 19.93 5.10
N GLY A 175 18.53 20.66 4.38
CA GLY A 175 19.87 20.25 3.99
C GLY A 175 19.93 19.45 2.69
N LYS A 176 21.15 19.28 2.19
CA LYS A 176 21.46 18.55 0.96
C LYS A 176 22.29 17.31 1.23
N VAL A 177 22.21 16.34 0.32
CA VAL A 177 23.06 15.15 0.35
C VAL A 177 24.38 15.46 -0.36
N LEU A 178 25.50 15.16 0.29
CA LEU A 178 26.83 15.37 -0.28
C LEU A 178 27.85 14.32 0.16
N ILE A 179 28.91 14.18 -0.62
CA ILE A 179 30.02 13.26 -0.33
C ILE A 179 31.22 14.08 0.16
N ALA A 180 31.62 13.89 1.41
CA ALA A 180 32.79 14.54 1.99
C ALA A 180 34.06 13.74 1.67
N ALA A 181 34.52 13.83 0.43
CA ALA A 181 35.74 13.18 -0.06
C ALA A 181 37.00 14.06 0.03
N ALA A 182 36.85 15.36 0.34
CA ALA A 182 37.97 16.29 0.48
C ALA A 182 38.69 16.14 1.83
N ASN A 183 39.77 16.90 2.03
CA ASN A 183 40.39 17.05 3.35
C ASN A 183 39.49 17.84 4.32
N PRO A 184 39.62 17.66 5.65
CA PRO A 184 38.77 18.33 6.65
C PRO A 184 38.74 19.86 6.54
N GLU A 185 39.85 20.49 6.18
CA GLU A 185 39.90 21.96 6.01
C GLU A 185 38.94 22.46 4.94
N MET A 186 38.76 21.69 3.86
CA MET A 186 37.87 22.07 2.76
C MET A 186 36.41 21.79 3.09
N MET A 187 36.11 20.87 4.02
CA MET A 187 34.75 20.50 4.42
C MET A 187 33.97 21.70 4.98
N ASN A 188 34.66 22.59 5.70
CA ASN A 188 34.08 23.80 6.29
C ASN A 188 33.48 24.78 5.26
N TYR A 189 33.79 24.64 3.97
CA TYR A 189 33.29 25.55 2.92
C TYR A 189 32.05 25.06 2.20
N TYR A 190 31.66 23.79 2.35
CA TYR A 190 30.55 23.21 1.58
C TYR A 190 29.57 22.39 2.40
N ILE A 191 29.95 21.96 3.61
CA ILE A 191 29.01 21.39 4.57
C ILE A 191 28.28 22.56 5.22
N GLU A 192 26.97 22.54 5.12
CA GLU A 192 26.08 23.50 5.75
C GLU A 192 25.28 22.81 6.86
N PRO A 193 24.75 23.59 7.83
CA PRO A 193 23.83 23.05 8.82
C PRO A 193 22.68 22.30 8.13
N HIS A 194 22.28 21.20 8.74
CA HIS A 194 21.23 20.29 8.27
C HIS A 194 21.63 19.28 7.18
N ASP A 195 22.85 19.32 6.65
CA ASP A 195 23.26 18.44 5.55
C ASP A 195 23.34 16.95 5.93
N ILE A 196 23.10 16.09 4.94
CA ILE A 196 23.36 14.64 5.01
C ILE A 196 24.72 14.37 4.38
N VAL A 197 25.70 14.00 5.21
CA VAL A 197 27.09 13.87 4.81
C VAL A 197 27.49 12.40 4.70
N ILE A 198 27.92 11.99 3.51
CA ILE A 198 28.47 10.65 3.23
C ILE A 198 29.98 10.73 3.30
N LEU A 199 30.61 9.92 4.16
CA LEU A 199 32.05 9.95 4.38
C LEU A 199 32.64 8.57 4.72
N GLY A 200 33.97 8.46 4.65
CA GLY A 200 34.71 7.23 4.95
C GLY A 200 35.06 7.05 6.43
N ASN A 201 36.10 6.27 6.69
CA ASN A 201 36.52 5.87 8.04
C ASN A 201 37.42 6.88 8.78
N ARG A 202 37.66 8.07 8.22
CA ARG A 202 38.53 9.09 8.84
C ARG A 202 37.82 9.81 9.98
N ALA A 203 38.30 9.61 11.21
CA ALA A 203 37.76 10.26 12.40
C ALA A 203 37.77 11.81 12.31
N GLU A 204 38.82 12.39 11.70
CA GLU A 204 38.91 13.84 11.45
C GLU A 204 37.78 14.36 10.56
N SER A 205 37.39 13.59 9.53
CA SER A 205 36.29 13.94 8.63
C SER A 205 34.93 13.81 9.32
N GLN A 206 34.76 12.78 10.15
CA GLN A 206 33.56 12.59 10.98
C GLN A 206 33.38 13.77 11.96
N LEU A 207 34.47 14.17 12.62
CA LEU A 207 34.46 15.30 13.55
C LEU A 207 34.17 16.62 12.82
N SER A 208 34.83 16.86 11.68
CA SER A 208 34.59 18.07 10.89
C SER A 208 33.15 18.14 10.39
N ALA A 209 32.53 17.03 9.96
CA ALA A 209 31.12 17.01 9.59
C ALA A 209 30.19 17.36 10.77
N LEU A 210 30.48 16.85 11.97
CA LEU A 210 29.77 17.19 13.20
C LEU A 210 29.88 18.69 13.52
N ASP A 211 31.10 19.23 13.47
CA ASP A 211 31.38 20.63 13.82
C ASP A 211 30.71 21.63 12.86
N ASN A 212 30.52 21.24 11.58
CA ASN A 212 29.81 22.05 10.59
C ASN A 212 28.28 21.91 10.65
N GLY A 213 27.74 21.12 11.60
CA GLY A 213 26.31 21.03 11.83
C GLY A 213 25.57 20.06 10.89
N ALA A 214 26.25 19.03 10.38
CA ALA A 214 25.58 17.95 9.67
C ALA A 214 24.45 17.34 10.52
N ASP A 215 23.31 17.05 9.87
CA ASP A 215 22.13 16.44 10.52
C ASP A 215 22.15 14.92 10.48
N CYS A 216 22.89 14.36 9.52
CA CYS A 216 23.08 12.92 9.40
C CYS A 216 24.44 12.63 8.81
N ILE A 217 25.18 11.72 9.45
CA ILE A 217 26.47 11.26 8.96
C ILE A 217 26.36 9.78 8.59
N ILE A 218 26.59 9.49 7.32
CA ILE A 218 26.62 8.13 6.79
C ILE A 218 28.09 7.71 6.69
N ILE A 219 28.50 6.83 7.60
CA ILE A 219 29.86 6.26 7.63
C ILE A 219 29.90 5.02 6.73
N CYS A 220 30.69 5.07 5.66
CA CYS A 220 30.84 3.99 4.71
C CYS A 220 31.79 2.87 5.19
N GLU A 221 31.85 1.78 4.42
CA GLU A 221 32.77 0.65 4.62
C GLU A 221 32.59 -0.13 5.94
N GLY A 222 31.46 0.04 6.63
CA GLY A 222 31.22 -0.61 7.93
C GLY A 222 32.16 -0.12 9.03
N ALA A 223 32.77 1.06 8.83
CA ALA A 223 33.65 1.65 9.82
C ALA A 223 32.89 2.11 11.06
N ASN A 224 33.53 1.97 12.23
CA ASN A 224 32.95 2.38 13.51
C ASN A 224 33.23 3.85 13.81
N ALA A 225 32.25 4.51 14.43
CA ALA A 225 32.47 5.79 15.11
C ALA A 225 33.17 5.56 16.45
N SER A 226 34.17 6.39 16.77
CA SER A 226 34.84 6.36 18.08
C SER A 226 33.88 6.79 19.20
N PRO A 227 34.10 6.41 20.47
CA PRO A 227 33.25 6.84 21.59
C PRO A 227 33.10 8.36 21.69
N THR A 228 34.15 9.11 21.36
CA THR A 228 34.14 10.58 21.34
C THR A 228 33.18 11.13 20.28
N ILE A 229 33.21 10.55 19.07
CA ILE A 229 32.34 10.97 17.96
C ILE A 229 30.88 10.65 18.28
N LYS A 230 30.62 9.49 18.89
CA LYS A 230 29.27 9.11 19.36
C LYS A 230 28.74 10.08 20.41
N ALA A 231 29.53 10.38 21.44
CA ALA A 231 29.13 11.30 22.50
C ALA A 231 28.85 12.72 21.96
N LEU A 232 29.63 13.18 20.98
CA LEU A 232 29.41 14.49 20.36
C LEU A 232 28.15 14.49 19.48
N ALA A 233 27.91 13.43 18.71
CA ALA A 233 26.67 13.26 17.95
C ALA A 233 25.44 13.28 18.87
N GLU A 234 25.47 12.52 19.98
CA GLU A 234 24.39 12.52 20.98
C GLU A 234 24.12 13.92 21.56
N GLN A 235 25.17 14.69 21.84
CA GLN A 235 25.05 16.08 22.32
C GLN A 235 24.41 17.01 21.29
N ASN A 236 24.66 16.76 20.00
CA ASN A 236 24.07 17.50 18.89
C ASN A 236 22.66 16.98 18.50
N GLY A 237 22.13 15.98 19.21
CA GLY A 237 20.82 15.39 18.91
C GLY A 237 20.81 14.44 17.71
N MET A 238 21.99 13.92 17.33
CA MET A 238 22.22 12.97 16.24
C MET A 238 22.49 11.55 16.69
#